data_AF-A0A329CX00-F1
#
_entry.id   AF-A0A329CX00-F1
#
_cell.length_a   1.000
_cell.length_b   1.000
_cell.length_c   1.000
_cell.angle_alpha   90.00
_cell.angle_beta   90.00
_cell.angle_gamma   90.00
#
_symmetry.space_group_name_H-M   'P 1'
#
loop_
_entity.id
_entity.type
_entity.pdbx_description
1 polymer ?
#
loop_
_entity_poly.entity_id
_entity_poly.type
_entity_poly.pdbx_seq_one_letter_code
_entity_poly.pdbx_strand_id
1 'polypeptide(L)'
;MNPLTLRSPRLRSLQTALWLCFGGVALLAGQAHAQAVPGVGANATIGNGAGAGVTGAFAVNETAGLDNAQANQITLTNGGSVGNANVGTQSASVAAKVTTARASIEANAFSNTSGAVLVNQSAGAGNLQRNSTQIGTAAVLGVETVSDGELSATAPKNGSLGQSIGVHSVREANISSDAFKNVSGIVQINQTAGAGNATANSFVLRPPAGTFFN
;
A
#
# COMPACT_ATOMS: atom_id res chain seq x y z
N MET A 1 2.83 26.99 98.26
CA MET A 1 2.76 25.52 98.11
C MET A 1 2.55 25.22 96.63
N ASN A 2 3.55 24.67 95.96
CA ASN A 2 3.45 24.17 94.58
C ASN A 2 2.62 22.87 94.57
N PRO A 3 1.91 22.51 93.48
CA PRO A 3 2.59 21.66 92.48
C PRO A 3 2.09 21.71 91.02
N LEU A 4 2.98 21.23 90.14
CA LEU A 4 2.77 20.49 88.88
C LEU A 4 2.48 21.23 87.57
N THR A 5 3.59 21.47 86.87
CA THR A 5 3.76 21.37 85.42
C THR A 5 3.14 20.10 84.82
N LEU A 6 2.33 20.23 83.77
CA LEU A 6 2.13 19.19 82.76
C LEU A 6 2.29 19.78 81.36
N ARG A 7 3.33 19.32 80.67
CA ARG A 7 3.68 19.65 79.29
C ARG A 7 3.00 18.61 78.40
N SER A 8 2.12 19.03 77.48
CA SER A 8 1.62 18.18 76.40
C SER A 8 1.75 18.91 75.06
N PRO A 9 2.69 18.52 74.18
CA PRO A 9 2.63 18.86 72.78
C PRO A 9 1.77 17.84 72.03
N ARG A 10 1.36 18.17 70.80
CA ARG A 10 0.72 17.30 69.79
C ARG A 10 -0.81 17.32 69.75
N LEU A 11 -1.38 18.48 69.46
CA LEU A 11 -2.70 18.57 68.80
C LEU A 11 -2.72 19.56 67.61
N ARG A 12 -1.57 19.79 66.98
CA ARG A 12 -1.44 20.68 65.81
C ARG A 12 -1.07 19.97 64.51
N SER A 13 -0.90 18.65 64.52
CA SER A 13 -0.44 17.88 63.35
C SER A 13 -1.56 17.15 62.59
N LEU A 14 -2.83 17.30 62.98
CA LEU A 14 -3.96 16.64 62.29
C LEU A 14 -4.83 17.59 61.46
N GLN A 15 -4.69 18.91 61.62
CA GLN A 15 -5.46 19.89 60.84
C GLN A 15 -4.74 20.38 59.57
N THR A 16 -3.43 20.13 59.45
CA THR A 16 -2.66 20.44 58.23
C THR A 16 -2.73 19.35 57.16
N ALA A 17 -3.23 18.16 57.49
CA ALA A 17 -3.36 17.05 56.53
C ALA A 17 -4.65 17.09 55.69
N LEU A 18 -5.68 17.85 56.11
CA LEU A 18 -6.98 17.86 55.43
C LEU A 18 -7.12 18.94 54.35
N TRP A 19 -6.23 19.94 54.33
CA TRP A 19 -6.23 21.00 53.31
C TRP A 19 -5.25 20.74 52.15
N LEU A 20 -4.48 19.65 52.21
CA LEU A 20 -3.56 19.28 51.14
C LEU A 20 -4.17 18.32 50.09
N CYS A 21 -5.46 17.98 50.20
CA CYS A 21 -6.13 17.05 49.27
C CYS A 21 -7.07 17.72 48.25
N PHE A 22 -7.28 19.05 48.32
CA PHE A 22 -8.19 19.76 47.40
C PHE A 22 -7.50 20.82 46.51
N GLY A 23 -6.18 20.94 46.57
CA GLY A 23 -5.40 21.91 45.80
C GLY A 23 -4.99 21.41 44.42
N GLY A 24 -5.95 21.37 43.49
CA GLY A 24 -5.66 21.56 42.06
C GLY A 24 -5.04 20.38 41.31
N VAL A 25 -5.82 19.34 41.05
CA VAL A 25 -5.68 18.62 39.77
C VAL A 25 -6.13 19.60 38.69
N ALA A 26 -5.20 20.44 38.22
CA ALA A 26 -5.39 21.17 36.98
C ALA A 26 -5.46 20.11 35.89
N LEU A 27 -6.69 19.78 35.48
CA LEU A 27 -6.97 19.04 34.27
C LEU A 27 -6.13 19.65 33.15
N LEU A 28 -5.05 18.97 32.77
CA LEU A 28 -4.53 19.07 31.42
C LEU A 28 -5.60 18.42 30.54
N ALA A 29 -6.69 19.14 30.31
CA ALA A 29 -7.58 18.87 29.21
C ALA A 29 -6.75 19.15 27.95
N GLY A 30 -5.95 18.15 27.54
CA GLY A 30 -5.33 18.15 26.24
C GLY A 30 -6.44 18.44 25.25
N GLN A 31 -6.31 19.54 24.52
CA GLN A 31 -7.19 19.88 23.43
C GLN A 31 -7.13 18.71 22.46
N ALA A 32 -8.11 17.80 22.54
CA ALA A 32 -8.33 16.80 21.52
C ALA A 32 -8.86 17.57 20.31
N HIS A 33 -7.93 18.08 19.49
CA HIS A 33 -8.29 18.57 18.18
C HIS A 33 -8.86 17.36 17.43
N ALA A 34 -10.17 17.38 17.19
CA ALA A 34 -10.75 16.54 16.17
C ALA A 34 -10.10 16.95 14.84
N GLN A 35 -9.05 16.22 14.44
CA GLN A 35 -8.42 16.40 13.14
C GLN A 35 -9.50 16.12 12.11
N ALA A 36 -9.87 17.15 11.34
CA ALA A 36 -10.79 16.97 10.24
C ALA A 36 -10.18 15.95 9.28
N VAL A 37 -10.90 14.86 9.01
CA VAL A 37 -10.45 13.85 8.04
C VAL A 37 -10.29 14.53 6.69
N PRO A 38 -9.09 14.50 6.07
CA PRO A 38 -8.85 15.20 4.81
C PRO A 38 -9.75 14.66 3.70
N GLY A 39 -10.34 15.58 2.93
CA GLY A 39 -11.02 15.25 1.68
C GLY A 39 -10.00 15.08 0.57
N VAL A 40 -10.01 13.93 -0.13
CA VAL A 40 -9.06 13.61 -1.19
C VAL A 40 -9.78 13.56 -2.54
N GLY A 41 -9.39 14.46 -3.43
CA GLY A 41 -9.65 14.35 -4.87
C GLY A 41 -8.37 13.88 -5.58
N ALA A 42 -8.48 12.88 -6.44
CA ALA A 42 -7.33 12.30 -7.13
C ALA A 42 -7.65 12.00 -8.60
N ASN A 43 -6.72 12.34 -9.48
CA ASN A 43 -6.75 11.97 -10.89
C ASN A 43 -5.36 11.49 -11.30
N ALA A 44 -5.28 10.25 -11.79
CA ALA A 44 -4.09 9.63 -12.37
C ALA A 44 -4.37 9.34 -13.84
N THR A 45 -3.46 9.72 -14.73
CA THR A 45 -3.63 9.60 -16.18
C THR A 45 -2.32 9.16 -16.82
N ILE A 46 -2.31 7.94 -17.35
CA ILE A 46 -1.27 7.49 -18.27
C ILE A 46 -1.71 7.92 -19.66
N GLY A 47 -1.09 9.00 -20.14
CA GLY A 47 -1.45 9.63 -21.39
C GLY A 47 -1.16 8.79 -22.63
N ASN A 48 -1.74 9.23 -23.75
CA ASN A 48 -1.50 8.63 -25.07
C ASN A 48 0.02 8.51 -25.38
N GLY A 49 0.44 7.33 -25.78
CA GLY A 49 1.82 7.04 -26.17
C GLY A 49 2.85 6.99 -25.04
N ALA A 50 2.45 7.06 -23.76
CA ALA A 50 3.37 7.14 -22.62
C ALA A 50 4.47 6.06 -22.57
N GLY A 51 4.18 4.86 -23.06
CA GLY A 51 5.09 3.73 -23.19
C GLY A 51 4.95 2.99 -24.52
N ALA A 52 4.50 3.68 -25.58
CA ALA A 52 4.34 3.05 -26.88
C ALA A 52 5.71 2.60 -27.46
N GLY A 53 5.73 1.42 -28.09
CA GLY A 53 6.92 0.88 -28.75
C GLY A 53 7.99 0.31 -27.83
N VAL A 54 7.76 0.27 -26.51
CA VAL A 54 8.76 -0.24 -25.56
C VAL A 54 9.03 -1.73 -25.79
N THR A 55 10.31 -2.09 -25.88
CA THR A 55 10.77 -3.48 -25.97
C THR A 55 11.61 -3.83 -24.74
N GLY A 56 11.31 -4.93 -24.07
CA GLY A 56 12.01 -5.40 -22.87
C GLY A 56 11.12 -5.44 -21.63
N ALA A 57 11.69 -5.19 -20.45
CA ALA A 57 10.96 -5.12 -19.20
C ALA A 57 10.63 -3.66 -18.86
N PHE A 58 9.34 -3.35 -18.72
CA PHE A 58 8.83 -2.02 -18.47
C PHE A 58 7.84 -2.02 -17.31
N ALA A 59 8.02 -1.11 -16.36
CA ALA A 59 7.21 -1.04 -15.16
C ALA A 59 6.80 0.41 -14.86
N VAL A 60 5.51 0.61 -14.56
CA VAL A 60 4.94 1.91 -14.20
C VAL A 60 4.21 1.78 -12.86
N ASN A 61 4.56 2.68 -11.92
CA ASN A 61 3.80 2.93 -10.71
C ASN A 61 3.34 4.39 -10.78
N GLU A 62 2.06 4.63 -11.03
CA GLU A 62 1.46 5.95 -11.02
C GLU A 62 0.39 6.02 -9.93
N THR A 63 0.46 7.04 -9.08
CA THR A 63 -0.53 7.25 -8.03
C THR A 63 -0.86 8.73 -7.86
N ALA A 64 -2.14 9.04 -7.68
CA ALA A 64 -2.61 10.33 -7.18
C ALA A 64 -3.38 10.14 -5.85
N GLY A 65 -3.20 11.04 -4.90
CA GLY A 65 -3.88 11.03 -3.61
C GLY A 65 -2.94 10.72 -2.44
N LEU A 66 -3.41 9.97 -1.44
CA LEU A 66 -2.75 9.89 -0.12
C LEU A 66 -2.41 8.45 0.27
N ASP A 67 -1.17 8.19 0.67
CA ASP A 67 -0.72 6.92 1.25
C ASP A 67 -1.05 5.67 0.41
N ASN A 68 -1.00 5.78 -0.93
CA ASN A 68 -1.05 4.59 -1.78
C ASN A 68 0.35 3.94 -1.82
N ALA A 69 0.43 2.61 -1.80
CA ALA A 69 1.69 1.87 -1.86
C ALA A 69 1.69 0.89 -3.04
N GLN A 70 2.70 0.98 -3.90
CA GLN A 70 2.77 0.23 -5.15
C GLN A 70 4.13 -0.45 -5.29
N ALA A 71 4.16 -1.69 -5.82
CA ALA A 71 5.41 -2.36 -6.18
C ALA A 71 5.25 -3.16 -7.49
N ASN A 72 6.18 -2.98 -8.41
CA ASN A 72 6.35 -3.85 -9.58
C ASN A 72 7.68 -4.57 -9.44
N GLN A 73 7.68 -5.89 -9.55
CA GLN A 73 8.88 -6.73 -9.46
C GLN A 73 8.96 -7.58 -10.72
N ILE A 74 10.09 -7.49 -11.43
CA ILE A 74 10.39 -8.32 -12.60
C ILE A 74 11.74 -8.98 -12.36
N THR A 75 11.75 -10.30 -12.34
CA THR A 75 12.95 -11.10 -12.16
C THR A 75 13.15 -11.95 -13.39
N LEU A 76 14.25 -11.75 -14.12
CA LEU A 76 14.68 -12.62 -15.22
C LEU A 76 15.93 -13.37 -14.79
N THR A 77 15.92 -14.69 -14.90
CA THR A 77 17.02 -15.58 -14.55
C THR A 77 17.47 -16.36 -15.79
N ASN A 78 18.77 -16.54 -15.96
CA ASN A 78 19.33 -17.38 -17.01
C ASN A 78 20.58 -18.06 -16.44
N GLY A 79 20.61 -19.40 -16.33
CA GLY A 79 21.74 -20.14 -15.75
C GLY A 79 21.46 -20.84 -14.40
N GLY A 80 22.53 -21.28 -13.72
CA GLY A 80 22.50 -22.14 -12.52
C GLY A 80 21.76 -21.58 -11.30
N SER A 81 21.49 -22.46 -10.33
CA SER A 81 20.61 -22.21 -9.18
C SER A 81 21.03 -20.98 -8.35
N VAL A 82 20.36 -19.86 -8.59
CA VAL A 82 20.35 -18.69 -7.72
C VAL A 82 18.94 -18.62 -7.15
N GLY A 83 18.83 -18.49 -5.82
CA GLY A 83 17.56 -18.26 -5.15
C GLY A 83 16.99 -16.92 -5.59
N ASN A 84 16.08 -16.96 -6.56
CA ASN A 84 15.38 -15.78 -7.07
C ASN A 84 13.95 -15.82 -6.52
N ALA A 85 13.55 -14.77 -5.81
CA ALA A 85 12.19 -14.65 -5.27
C ALA A 85 11.68 -13.22 -5.37
N ASN A 86 10.42 -13.06 -5.80
CA ASN A 86 9.73 -11.78 -5.76
C ASN A 86 9.02 -11.61 -4.42
N VAL A 87 9.72 -11.07 -3.42
CA VAL A 87 9.20 -10.83 -2.07
C VAL A 87 8.92 -9.35 -1.87
N GLY A 88 7.78 -9.01 -1.27
CA GLY A 88 7.46 -7.64 -0.89
C GLY A 88 6.11 -7.54 -0.21
N THR A 89 5.98 -6.61 0.74
CA THR A 89 4.75 -6.33 1.47
C THR A 89 4.39 -4.86 1.33
N GLN A 90 3.16 -4.58 0.88
CA GLN A 90 2.60 -3.25 0.85
C GLN A 90 1.76 -3.02 2.11
N SER A 91 1.92 -1.85 2.72
CA SER A 91 1.09 -1.40 3.84
C SER A 91 0.81 0.08 3.66
N ALA A 92 -0.40 0.47 4.07
CA ALA A 92 -0.82 1.86 4.17
C ALA A 92 -1.76 1.97 5.37
N SER A 93 -1.69 3.10 6.05
CA SER A 93 -2.62 3.46 7.11
C SER A 93 -3.01 4.91 6.90
N VAL A 94 -4.27 5.14 6.53
CA VAL A 94 -4.75 6.47 6.17
C VAL A 94 -6.21 6.64 6.60
N ALA A 95 -6.51 7.77 7.20
CA ALA A 95 -7.87 8.25 7.42
C ALA A 95 -8.12 9.40 6.44
N ALA A 96 -8.90 9.14 5.39
CA ALA A 96 -9.20 10.13 4.36
C ALA A 96 -10.60 9.88 3.76
N LYS A 97 -11.30 10.97 3.43
CA LYS A 97 -12.57 10.92 2.71
C LYS A 97 -12.30 11.14 1.23
N VAL A 98 -12.27 10.07 0.44
CA VAL A 98 -12.10 10.19 -1.03
C VAL A 98 -13.37 10.76 -1.67
N THR A 99 -13.30 12.01 -2.11
CA THR A 99 -14.41 12.75 -2.74
C THR A 99 -14.47 12.47 -4.23
N THR A 100 -13.33 12.35 -4.91
CA THR A 100 -13.23 11.93 -6.31
C THR A 100 -11.96 11.13 -6.54
N ALA A 101 -12.03 10.09 -7.34
CA ALA A 101 -10.89 9.29 -7.75
C ALA A 101 -11.08 8.86 -9.21
N ARG A 102 -10.14 9.22 -10.07
CA ARG A 102 -10.11 8.77 -11.46
C ARG A 102 -8.74 8.23 -11.82
N ALA A 103 -8.70 7.04 -12.38
CA ALA A 103 -7.50 6.44 -12.95
C ALA A 103 -7.79 6.14 -14.41
N SER A 104 -6.99 6.67 -15.33
CA SER A 104 -7.20 6.48 -16.77
C SER A 104 -5.92 6.06 -17.48
N ILE A 105 -6.04 5.08 -18.36
CA ILE A 105 -4.99 4.71 -19.33
C ILE A 105 -5.55 5.03 -20.70
N GLU A 106 -4.99 6.05 -21.33
CA GLU A 106 -5.50 6.59 -22.59
C GLU A 106 -5.17 5.68 -23.79
N ALA A 107 -5.73 6.03 -24.95
CA ALA A 107 -5.51 5.30 -26.19
C ALA A 107 -4.01 5.20 -26.52
N ASN A 108 -3.58 4.05 -27.02
CA ASN A 108 -2.20 3.76 -27.44
C ASN A 108 -1.11 3.94 -26.37
N ALA A 109 -1.46 4.17 -25.10
CA ALA A 109 -0.52 4.39 -24.00
C ALA A 109 0.62 3.38 -23.97
N PHE A 110 0.34 2.11 -24.23
CA PHE A 110 1.30 1.01 -24.28
C PHE A 110 1.16 0.20 -25.57
N SER A 111 0.84 0.88 -26.68
CA SER A 111 0.73 0.20 -27.98
C SER A 111 2.10 -0.26 -28.50
N ASN A 112 2.11 -1.32 -29.31
CA ASN A 112 3.30 -1.85 -29.98
C ASN A 112 4.44 -2.25 -29.02
N THR A 113 4.14 -2.64 -27.78
CA THR A 113 5.15 -3.07 -26.82
C THR A 113 5.47 -4.55 -26.96
N SER A 114 6.70 -4.95 -26.67
CA SER A 114 7.15 -6.34 -26.68
C SER A 114 7.96 -6.66 -25.42
N GLY A 115 7.67 -7.76 -24.72
CA GLY A 115 8.37 -8.15 -23.49
C GLY A 115 7.45 -8.21 -22.27
N ALA A 116 7.79 -7.53 -21.17
CA ALA A 116 6.99 -7.52 -19.95
C ALA A 116 6.58 -6.09 -19.58
N VAL A 117 5.28 -5.82 -19.48
CA VAL A 117 4.71 -4.52 -19.08
C VAL A 117 3.93 -4.69 -17.78
N LEU A 118 4.38 -4.05 -16.71
CA LEU A 118 3.75 -4.08 -15.39
C LEU A 118 3.26 -2.68 -15.03
N VAL A 119 1.97 -2.51 -14.76
CA VAL A 119 1.37 -1.22 -14.44
C VAL A 119 0.62 -1.31 -13.12
N ASN A 120 0.98 -0.47 -12.15
CA ASN A 120 0.14 -0.15 -11.00
C ASN A 120 -0.29 1.31 -11.16
N GLN A 121 -1.57 1.54 -11.41
CA GLN A 121 -2.16 2.86 -11.44
C GLN A 121 -3.21 2.98 -10.34
N SER A 122 -3.13 4.02 -9.52
CA SER A 122 -4.13 4.29 -8.49
C SER A 122 -4.50 5.77 -8.38
N ALA A 123 -5.75 6.01 -8.00
CA ALA A 123 -6.22 7.33 -7.57
C ALA A 123 -7.02 7.19 -6.28
N GLY A 124 -6.71 8.01 -5.28
CA GLY A 124 -7.42 8.07 -4.00
C GLY A 124 -6.51 7.76 -2.83
N ALA A 125 -6.93 6.95 -1.86
CA ALA A 125 -6.21 6.84 -0.59
C ALA A 125 -6.00 5.41 -0.08
N GLY A 126 -4.79 5.06 0.34
CA GLY A 126 -4.53 3.76 0.97
C GLY A 126 -4.72 2.57 0.03
N ASN A 127 -4.53 2.77 -1.28
CA ASN A 127 -4.56 1.68 -2.25
C ASN A 127 -3.21 0.95 -2.25
N LEU A 128 -3.24 -0.38 -2.21
CA LEU A 128 -2.07 -1.25 -2.22
C LEU A 128 -2.04 -2.03 -3.52
N GLN A 129 -0.95 -1.92 -4.28
CA GLN A 129 -0.86 -2.59 -5.59
C GLN A 129 0.47 -3.31 -5.75
N ARG A 130 0.42 -4.51 -6.32
CA ARG A 130 1.60 -5.34 -6.56
C ARG A 130 1.54 -6.05 -7.90
N ASN A 131 2.56 -5.92 -8.71
CA ASN A 131 2.79 -6.87 -9.81
C ASN A 131 4.12 -7.59 -9.56
N SER A 132 4.12 -8.88 -9.83
CA SER A 132 5.28 -9.75 -9.72
C SER A 132 5.38 -10.59 -10.98
N THR A 133 6.54 -10.55 -11.63
CA THR A 133 6.87 -11.38 -12.78
C THR A 133 8.21 -12.04 -12.51
N GLN A 134 8.31 -13.34 -12.69
CA GLN A 134 9.56 -14.09 -12.66
C GLN A 134 9.69 -14.92 -13.94
N ILE A 135 10.85 -14.95 -14.60
CA ILE A 135 11.11 -15.75 -15.81
C ILE A 135 12.52 -16.36 -15.72
N GLY A 136 12.74 -17.68 -15.69
CA GLY A 136 14.08 -18.26 -15.45
C GLY A 136 14.36 -19.72 -15.88
N THR A 137 15.60 -20.19 -16.12
CA THR A 137 15.88 -21.64 -16.37
C THR A 137 16.92 -22.22 -15.40
N ALA A 138 16.48 -22.80 -14.27
CA ALA A 138 17.37 -23.53 -13.35
C ALA A 138 17.48 -25.00 -13.77
N ALA A 139 18.68 -25.45 -14.15
CA ALA A 139 18.97 -26.87 -14.32
C ALA A 139 18.78 -27.58 -12.96
N VAL A 140 17.75 -28.45 -12.95
CA VAL A 140 17.33 -29.43 -11.94
C VAL A 140 18.35 -29.72 -10.83
N LEU A 141 18.00 -29.42 -9.58
CA LEU A 141 18.07 -30.36 -8.44
C LEU A 141 17.12 -29.88 -7.33
N GLY A 142 15.96 -30.52 -7.23
CA GLY A 142 14.98 -30.29 -6.16
C GLY A 142 13.83 -29.39 -6.62
N VAL A 143 12.61 -29.90 -6.49
CA VAL A 143 11.37 -29.13 -6.64
C VAL A 143 11.44 -27.96 -5.66
N GLU A 144 11.86 -26.79 -6.12
CA GLU A 144 11.68 -25.57 -5.35
C GLU A 144 10.26 -25.09 -5.64
N THR A 145 9.34 -25.53 -4.78
CA THR A 145 7.97 -25.08 -4.71
C THR A 145 7.93 -23.56 -4.72
N VAL A 146 7.00 -22.95 -5.48
CA VAL A 146 6.68 -21.52 -5.31
C VAL A 146 6.54 -21.28 -3.82
N SER A 147 7.37 -20.41 -3.26
CA SER A 147 7.38 -20.26 -1.81
C SER A 147 6.02 -19.70 -1.37
N ASP A 148 5.49 -20.18 -0.24
CA ASP A 148 4.29 -19.60 0.35
C ASP A 148 4.48 -18.10 0.60
N GLY A 149 5.72 -17.60 0.70
CA GLY A 149 6.02 -16.17 0.73
C GLY A 149 5.67 -15.43 -0.57
N GLU A 150 5.91 -16.01 -1.75
CA GLU A 150 5.54 -15.42 -3.04
C GLU A 150 4.03 -15.47 -3.28
N LEU A 151 3.37 -16.57 -2.88
CA LEU A 151 1.91 -16.71 -2.92
C LEU A 151 1.25 -15.79 -1.89
N SER A 152 1.74 -15.77 -0.64
CA SER A 152 1.21 -14.92 0.44
C SER A 152 1.48 -13.43 0.20
N ALA A 153 2.51 -13.08 -0.57
CA ALA A 153 2.73 -11.70 -1.02
C ALA A 153 1.67 -11.22 -2.02
N THR A 154 0.90 -12.12 -2.63
CA THR A 154 -0.27 -11.75 -3.46
C THR A 154 -1.56 -11.60 -2.66
N ALA A 155 -1.60 -12.09 -1.41
CA ALA A 155 -2.75 -11.94 -0.55
C ALA A 155 -2.87 -10.48 -0.07
N PRO A 156 -4.00 -9.80 -0.24
CA PRO A 156 -4.26 -8.49 0.35
C PRO A 156 -4.20 -8.57 1.88
N LYS A 157 -3.11 -8.11 2.50
CA LYS A 157 -2.97 -8.18 3.98
C LYS A 157 -3.45 -6.92 4.71
N ASN A 158 -3.49 -5.77 4.02
CA ASN A 158 -3.60 -4.46 4.66
C ASN A 158 -4.59 -3.52 3.94
N GLY A 159 -5.76 -4.01 3.54
CA GLY A 159 -6.82 -3.10 3.06
C GLY A 159 -7.20 -2.11 4.16
N SER A 160 -7.11 -0.80 3.89
CA SER A 160 -7.49 0.23 4.85
C SER A 160 -8.97 0.09 5.23
N LEU A 161 -9.32 0.31 6.51
CA LEU A 161 -10.69 0.29 7.01
C LEU A 161 -11.49 1.36 6.25
N GLY A 162 -12.28 0.93 5.26
CA GLY A 162 -13.00 1.80 4.35
C GLY A 162 -13.82 2.86 5.10
N GLN A 163 -13.47 4.13 4.90
CA GLN A 163 -14.22 5.25 5.47
C GLN A 163 -15.28 5.76 4.50
N SER A 164 -16.45 6.04 5.10
CA SER A 164 -17.74 6.51 4.58
C SER A 164 -17.78 6.93 3.11
N ILE A 165 -18.65 6.24 2.37
CA ILE A 165 -19.10 6.58 1.03
C ILE A 165 -19.82 7.94 1.11
N GLY A 166 -19.20 8.99 0.55
CA GLY A 166 -19.94 10.21 0.28
C GLY A 166 -20.98 9.94 -0.81
N VAL A 167 -22.22 10.37 -0.60
CA VAL A 167 -23.36 10.23 -1.54
C VAL A 167 -23.08 10.85 -2.94
N HIS A 168 -21.95 11.56 -3.10
CA HIS A 168 -21.48 12.18 -4.34
C HIS A 168 -20.04 11.81 -4.74
N SER A 169 -19.50 10.66 -4.29
CA SER A 169 -18.13 10.27 -4.62
C SER A 169 -18.04 9.64 -6.02
N VAL A 170 -17.20 10.21 -6.91
CA VAL A 170 -16.88 9.59 -8.22
C VAL A 170 -15.66 8.68 -8.08
N ARG A 171 -15.78 7.43 -8.56
CA ARG A 171 -14.69 6.44 -8.61
C ARG A 171 -14.71 5.80 -9.98
N GLU A 172 -13.68 6.08 -10.77
CA GLU A 172 -13.62 5.66 -12.16
C GLU A 172 -12.24 5.11 -12.49
N ALA A 173 -12.20 3.90 -13.02
CA ALA A 173 -11.01 3.29 -13.58
C ALA A 173 -11.33 2.97 -15.04
N ASN A 174 -10.59 3.59 -15.97
CA ASN A 174 -10.80 3.42 -17.39
C ASN A 174 -9.51 3.03 -18.10
N ILE A 175 -9.61 2.05 -19.00
CA ILE A 175 -8.54 1.70 -19.94
C ILE A 175 -9.15 1.82 -21.32
N SER A 176 -8.53 2.64 -22.17
CA SER A 176 -8.93 2.75 -23.57
C SER A 176 -8.79 1.40 -24.28
N SER A 177 -9.72 1.10 -25.19
CA SER A 177 -9.73 -0.15 -25.97
C SER A 177 -8.44 -0.40 -26.76
N ASP A 178 -7.75 0.68 -27.13
CA ASP A 178 -6.49 0.62 -27.90
C ASP A 178 -5.24 0.89 -27.04
N ALA A 179 -5.37 0.98 -25.71
CA ALA A 179 -4.25 1.24 -24.81
C ALA A 179 -3.10 0.22 -24.96
N PHE A 180 -3.44 -1.04 -25.25
CA PHE A 180 -2.49 -2.17 -25.38
C PHE A 180 -2.59 -2.81 -26.78
N LYS A 181 -2.77 -2.00 -27.82
CA LYS A 181 -2.81 -2.48 -29.21
C LYS A 181 -1.45 -3.04 -29.64
N ASN A 182 -1.43 -4.17 -30.37
CA ASN A 182 -0.21 -4.81 -30.89
C ASN A 182 0.86 -5.17 -29.83
N VAL A 183 0.43 -5.63 -28.65
CA VAL A 183 1.34 -6.03 -27.57
C VAL A 183 1.71 -7.51 -27.68
N SER A 184 2.98 -7.83 -27.44
CA SER A 184 3.50 -9.20 -27.36
C SER A 184 4.23 -9.45 -26.03
N GLY A 185 3.98 -10.58 -25.38
CA GLY A 185 4.59 -10.95 -24.10
C GLY A 185 3.63 -10.85 -22.91
N ILE A 186 4.11 -10.37 -21.75
CA ILE A 186 3.38 -10.35 -20.48
C ILE A 186 2.88 -8.94 -20.19
N VAL A 187 1.60 -8.81 -19.85
CA VAL A 187 1.01 -7.55 -19.36
C VAL A 187 0.32 -7.82 -18.03
N GLN A 188 0.74 -7.11 -16.97
CA GLN A 188 0.09 -7.16 -15.66
C GLN A 188 -0.35 -5.75 -15.26
N ILE A 189 -1.64 -5.58 -14.95
CA ILE A 189 -2.22 -4.27 -14.66
C ILE A 189 -3.00 -4.35 -13.36
N ASN A 190 -2.69 -3.46 -12.43
CA ASN A 190 -3.54 -3.11 -11.31
C ASN A 190 -3.99 -1.67 -11.49
N GLN A 191 -5.26 -1.45 -11.80
CA GLN A 191 -5.85 -0.12 -11.89
C GLN A 191 -6.91 0.04 -10.81
N THR A 192 -6.79 1.06 -9.96
CA THR A 192 -7.75 1.30 -8.86
C THR A 192 -8.13 2.78 -8.74
N ALA A 193 -9.38 3.04 -8.38
CA ALA A 193 -9.85 4.37 -8.04
C ALA A 193 -10.71 4.28 -6.77
N GLY A 194 -10.32 4.98 -5.71
CA GLY A 194 -11.01 4.95 -4.43
C GLY A 194 -10.06 4.83 -3.24
N ALA A 195 -10.53 4.15 -2.19
CA ALA A 195 -9.81 4.04 -0.94
C ALA A 195 -9.73 2.59 -0.46
N GLY A 196 -8.59 2.19 0.07
CA GLY A 196 -8.41 0.89 0.71
C GLY A 196 -8.43 -0.32 -0.23
N ASN A 197 -8.30 -0.12 -1.55
CA ASN A 197 -8.20 -1.24 -2.48
C ASN A 197 -6.87 -1.95 -2.29
N ALA A 198 -6.84 -3.27 -2.40
CA ALA A 198 -5.60 -4.02 -2.36
C ALA A 198 -5.60 -5.09 -3.46
N THR A 199 -4.70 -4.94 -4.43
CA THR A 199 -4.66 -5.73 -5.67
C THR A 199 -3.26 -6.30 -5.90
N ALA A 200 -3.16 -7.54 -6.36
CA ALA A 200 -1.89 -8.15 -6.70
C ALA A 200 -2.00 -9.06 -7.93
N ASN A 201 -1.01 -8.99 -8.81
CA ASN A 201 -0.79 -9.95 -9.89
C ASN A 201 0.56 -10.65 -9.70
N SER A 202 0.61 -11.94 -10.05
CA SER A 202 1.85 -12.71 -10.06
C SER A 202 1.94 -13.58 -11.31
N PHE A 203 3.12 -13.65 -11.91
CA PHE A 203 3.46 -14.49 -13.05
C PHE A 203 4.83 -15.11 -12.82
N VAL A 204 4.97 -16.39 -13.13
CA VAL A 204 6.24 -17.12 -13.01
C VAL A 204 6.40 -18.01 -14.24
N LEU A 205 7.52 -17.90 -14.96
CA LEU A 205 7.86 -18.76 -16.11
C LEU A 205 9.23 -19.37 -15.92
N ARG A 206 9.36 -20.69 -16.09
CA ARG A 206 10.64 -21.37 -15.89
C ARG A 206 10.99 -22.39 -16.98
N PRO A 207 11.66 -22.04 -18.11
CA PRO A 207 11.86 -23.05 -19.17
C PRO A 207 12.84 -24.20 -18.84
N PRO A 208 12.48 -25.46 -19.16
CA PRO A 208 13.36 -26.64 -19.04
C PRO A 208 14.46 -26.78 -20.09
N ALA A 209 15.40 -27.71 -19.81
CA ALA A 209 16.25 -28.30 -20.84
C ALA A 209 15.39 -29.04 -21.90
N GLY A 210 15.49 -28.60 -23.17
CA GLY A 210 14.82 -29.21 -24.33
C GLY A 210 13.54 -28.52 -24.82
N THR A 211 13.22 -27.33 -24.33
CA THR A 211 12.01 -26.59 -24.76
C THR A 211 12.25 -25.89 -26.11
N PHE A 212 11.47 -26.24 -27.13
CA PHE A 212 11.37 -25.50 -28.39
C PHE A 212 10.01 -24.82 -28.48
N PHE A 213 10.02 -23.54 -28.81
CA PHE A 213 8.82 -22.75 -29.08
C PHE A 213 8.58 -22.79 -30.59
N ASN A 214 7.48 -23.42 -31.03
CA ASN A 214 6.96 -23.28 -32.39
C ASN A 214 5.87 -22.20 -32.42
#